data_AF-X1MAQ8-F1
#
_entry.id   AF-X1MAQ8-F1
#
_cell.length_a   1.000
_cell.length_b   1.000
_cell.length_c   1.000
_cell.angle_alpha   90.00
_cell.angle_beta   90.00
_cell.angle_gamma   90.00
#
_symmetry.space_group_name_H-M   'P 1'
#
loop_
_entity.id
_entity.type
_entity.pdbx_description
1 polymer ?
#
loop_
_entity_poly.entity_id
_entity_poly.type
_entity_poly.pdbx_seq_one_letter_code
_entity_poly.pdbx_strand_id
1 'polypeptide(L)'
;VDVRDVATGHILACEKGRTGESYILSGERITIENLMLMIKEITGVRAPRFKIPIWLAKITAIFTPLYYSLTKTKPRFTKYSIRTLTSNSMISRAKPRR
;
A
#
# COMPACT_ATOMS: atom_id res chain seq x y z
N VAL A 1 3.76 4.25 6.84
CA VAL A 1 4.42 5.56 7.07
C VAL A 1 3.32 6.54 7.42
N ASP A 2 3.50 7.36 8.45
CA ASP A 2 2.52 8.38 8.82
C ASP A 2 2.52 9.49 7.76
N VAL A 3 1.35 10.06 7.46
CA VAL A 3 1.22 11.12 6.45
C VAL A 3 2.01 12.38 6.88
N ARG A 4 2.12 12.64 8.18
CA ARG A 4 2.90 13.76 8.74
C ARG A 4 4.40 13.59 8.52
N ASP A 5 4.90 12.36 8.58
CA ASP A 5 6.30 12.05 8.27
C ASP A 5 6.59 12.29 6.79
N VAL A 6 5.62 11.97 5.92
CA VAL A 6 5.73 12.22 4.47
C VAL A 6 5.76 13.72 4.18
N ALA A 7 4.86 14.50 4.81
CA ALA A 7 4.84 15.95 4.66
C ALA A 7 6.15 16.58 5.13
N THR A 8 6.63 16.21 6.32
CA THR A 8 7.93 16.66 6.85
C THR A 8 9.08 16.25 5.93
N GLY A 9 9.07 15.02 5.42
CA GLY A 9 10.09 14.53 4.50
C GLY A 9 10.13 15.29 3.17
N HIS A 10 8.98 15.72 2.65
CA HIS A 10 8.93 16.58 1.47
C HIS A 10 9.53 17.96 1.72
N ILE A 11 9.24 18.59 2.86
CA ILE A 11 9.82 19.87 3.24
C ILE A 11 11.35 19.75 3.36
N LEU A 12 11.84 18.72 4.06
CA LEU A 12 13.27 18.47 4.21
C LEU A 12 13.97 18.19 2.87
N ALA A 13 13.32 17.46 1.97
CA ALA A 13 13.85 17.24 0.63
C ALA A 13 13.92 18.53 -0.20
N CYS A 14 13.01 19.49 0.03
CA CYS A 14 13.06 20.80 -0.61
C CYS A 14 14.19 21.67 -0.06
N GLU A 15 14.39 21.67 1.26
CA GLU A 15 15.37 22.53 1.93
C GLU A 15 16.81 22.01 1.87
N LYS A 16 16.97 20.69 1.96
CA LYS A 16 18.27 20.01 2.16
C LYS A 16 18.54 18.93 1.11
N GLY A 17 17.59 18.67 0.22
CA GLY A 17 17.76 17.68 -0.83
C GLY A 17 18.83 18.08 -1.83
N ARG A 18 19.37 17.08 -2.51
CA ARG A 18 20.37 17.26 -3.56
C ARG A 18 19.75 16.96 -4.92
N THR A 19 20.04 17.83 -5.90
CA THR A 19 19.61 17.61 -7.28
C THR A 19 20.11 16.26 -7.80
N GLY A 20 19.21 15.50 -8.41
CA GLY A 20 19.51 14.15 -8.93
C GLY A 20 19.39 13.03 -7.89
N GLU A 21 19.08 13.33 -6.63
CA GLU A 21 18.86 12.31 -5.60
C GLU A 21 17.38 11.93 -5.43
N SER A 22 17.14 10.64 -5.25
CA SER A 22 15.85 10.08 -4.84
C SER A 22 15.84 9.76 -3.34
N TYR A 23 14.73 10.10 -2.67
CA TYR A 23 14.48 9.80 -1.26
C TYR A 23 13.23 8.94 -1.15
N ILE A 24 13.35 7.77 -0.52
CA ILE A 24 12.19 6.87 -0.31
C ILE A 24 11.81 6.92 1.17
N LEU A 25 10.65 7.51 1.46
CA LEU A 25 10.12 7.64 2.81
C LEU A 25 9.39 6.35 3.22
N SER A 26 10.13 5.38 3.74
CA SER A 26 9.56 4.12 4.25
C SER A 26 9.42 4.13 5.77
N GLY A 27 8.27 3.65 6.26
CA GLY A 27 8.03 3.41 7.67
C GLY A 27 8.38 1.98 8.07
N GLU A 28 7.76 1.49 9.14
CA GLU A 28 7.83 0.08 9.49
C GLU A 28 7.18 -0.82 8.45
N ARG A 29 7.81 -1.97 8.17
CA ARG A 29 7.24 -3.00 7.32
C ARG A 29 6.26 -3.82 8.16
N ILE A 30 4.99 -3.78 7.77
CA ILE A 30 3.92 -4.59 8.36
C ILE A 30 3.30 -5.51 7.29
N THR A 31 2.79 -6.67 7.71
CA THR A 31 2.01 -7.55 6.84
C THR A 31 0.57 -7.05 6.76
N ILE A 32 -0.17 -7.45 5.71
CA ILE A 32 -1.61 -7.15 5.62
C ILE A 32 -2.37 -7.79 6.77
N GLU A 33 -1.97 -8.99 7.20
CA GLU A 33 -2.55 -9.65 8.36
C GLU A 33 -2.41 -8.81 9.63
N ASN A 34 -1.20 -8.32 9.92
CA ASN A 34 -0.96 -7.45 11.07
C ASN A 34 -1.72 -6.13 10.96
N LEU A 35 -1.83 -5.56 9.75
CA LEU A 35 -2.63 -4.36 9.51
C LEU A 35 -4.11 -4.59 9.86
N MET A 36 -4.69 -5.70 9.43
CA MET A 36 -6.09 -6.03 9.75
C MET A 36 -6.30 -6.30 11.24
N LEU A 37 -5.32 -6.91 11.91
CA LEU A 37 -5.36 -7.11 13.37
C LEU A 37 -5.32 -5.77 14.12
N MET A 38 -4.44 -4.84 13.73
CA MET A 38 -4.41 -3.49 14.31
C MET A 38 -5.74 -2.75 14.12
N ILE A 39 -6.35 -2.85 12.93
CA ILE A 39 -7.67 -2.24 12.68
C ILE A 39 -8.73 -2.86 13.60
N LYS A 40 -8.72 -4.19 13.77
CA LYS A 40 -9.64 -4.88 14.67
C LYS A 40 -9.46 -4.42 16.12
N GLU A 41 -8.23 -4.27 16.60
CA GLU A 41 -7.95 -3.80 17.96
C GLU A 41 -8.48 -2.39 18.19
N ILE A 42 -8.35 -1.50 17.21
CA ILE A 42 -8.81 -0.10 17.30
C ILE A 42 -10.33 0.02 17.17
N THR A 43 -10.93 -0.71 16.22
CA THR A 43 -12.35 -0.52 15.83
C THR A 43 -13.31 -1.54 16.43
N GLY A 44 -12.79 -2.65 16.97
CA GLY A 44 -13.58 -3.82 17.39
C GLY A 44 -14.15 -4.65 16.22
N VAL A 45 -14.01 -4.20 14.98
CA VAL A 45 -14.54 -4.90 13.80
C VAL A 45 -13.72 -6.15 13.53
N ARG A 46 -14.38 -7.31 13.36
CA ARG A 46 -13.70 -8.58 13.12
C ARG A 46 -12.85 -8.51 11.84
N ALA A 47 -11.55 -8.74 11.99
CA ALA A 47 -10.65 -8.96 10.86
C ALA A 47 -11.10 -10.18 10.03
N PRO A 48 -11.01 -10.10 8.69
CA PRO A 48 -11.33 -11.22 7.81
C PRO A 48 -10.38 -12.38 8.09
N ARG A 49 -10.95 -13.56 8.32
CA ARG A 49 -10.20 -14.79 8.63
C ARG A 49 -9.79 -15.57 7.38
N PHE A 50 -10.47 -15.34 6.26
CA PHE A 50 -10.25 -16.07 5.03
C PHE A 50 -9.18 -15.39 4.17
N LYS A 51 -8.10 -16.12 3.87
CA LYS A 51 -7.04 -15.68 2.96
C LYS A 51 -7.37 -16.18 1.55
N ILE A 52 -7.61 -15.26 0.63
CA ILE A 52 -7.86 -15.60 -0.78
C ILE A 52 -6.52 -15.97 -1.44
N PRO A 53 -6.42 -17.14 -2.11
CA PRO A 53 -5.22 -17.49 -2.87
C PRO A 53 -4.92 -16.47 -3.98
N ILE A 54 -3.63 -16.17 -4.18
CA ILE A 54 -3.20 -15.15 -5.17
C ILE A 54 -3.66 -15.49 -6.60
N TRP A 55 -3.70 -16.77 -6.98
CA TRP A 55 -4.15 -17.19 -8.30
C TRP A 55 -5.62 -16.83 -8.54
N LEU A 56 -6.47 -17.00 -7.52
CA LEU A 56 -7.89 -16.66 -7.60
C LEU A 56 -8.07 -15.14 -7.69
N ALA A 57 -7.29 -14.36 -6.93
CA ALA A 57 -7.27 -12.90 -7.05
C ALA A 57 -6.83 -12.44 -8.45
N LYS A 58 -5.87 -13.12 -9.09
CA LYS A 58 -5.45 -12.78 -10.47
C LYS A 58 -6.57 -13.02 -11.50
N ILE A 59 -7.45 -14.01 -11.29
CA ILE A 59 -8.58 -14.28 -12.17
C ILE A 59 -9.60 -13.14 -12.14
N THR A 60 -9.93 -12.59 -10.97
CA THR A 60 -10.88 -11.46 -10.88
C THR A 60 -10.38 -10.22 -11.62
N ALA A 61 -9.06 -10.11 -11.77
CA ALA A 61 -8.40 -9.07 -12.53
C ALA A 61 -8.72 -9.15 -14.04
N ILE A 62 -9.03 -10.34 -14.57
CA ILE A 62 -9.44 -10.54 -15.97
C ILE A 62 -10.87 -10.03 -16.18
N PHE A 63 -11.74 -10.18 -15.18
CA PHE A 63 -13.14 -9.74 -15.23
C PHE A 63 -13.33 -8.25 -14.92
N THR A 64 -12.27 -7.55 -14.52
CA THR A 64 -12.38 -6.12 -14.16
C THR A 64 -12.87 -5.24 -15.30
N PRO A 65 -12.37 -5.32 -16.56
CA PRO A 65 -12.88 -4.57 -17.73
C PRO A 65 -14.39 -4.70 -17.92
N LEU A 66 -14.92 -5.91 -17.75
CA LEU A 66 -16.33 -6.20 -17.87
C LEU A 66 -17.14 -5.55 -16.74
N TYR A 67 -16.62 -5.66 -15.51
CA TYR A 67 -17.20 -5.00 -14.33
C TYR A 67 -17.18 -3.46 -14.43
N TYR A 68 -16.10 -2.87 -14.95
CA TYR A 68 -15.98 -1.42 -15.20
C TYR A 68 -17.06 -0.93 -16.15
N SER A 69 -17.25 -1.63 -17.27
CA SER A 69 -18.23 -1.28 -18.29
C SER A 69 -19.66 -1.32 -17.74
N LEU A 70 -19.96 -2.33 -16.91
CA LEU A 70 -21.30 -2.56 -16.38
C LEU A 70 -21.66 -1.63 -15.20
N THR A 71 -20.71 -1.37 -14.29
CA THR A 71 -21.02 -0.67 -13.02
C THR A 71 -20.69 0.82 -13.03
N LYS A 72 -19.92 1.32 -14.02
CA LYS A 72 -19.42 2.71 -14.11
C LYS A 72 -18.81 3.27 -12.80
N THR A 73 -18.44 2.40 -11.86
CA THR A 73 -17.88 2.78 -10.56
C THR A 73 -16.40 2.47 -10.52
N LYS A 74 -15.64 3.21 -9.70
CA LYS A 74 -14.21 2.94 -9.49
C LYS A 74 -14.08 1.68 -8.62
N PRO A 75 -13.60 0.54 -9.14
CA PRO A 75 -13.42 -0.65 -8.36
C PRO A 75 -12.24 -0.45 -7.41
N ARG A 76 -12.46 -0.80 -6.15
CA ARG A 76 -11.43 -0.77 -5.11
C ARG A 76 -10.45 -1.94 -5.24
N PHE A 77 -10.87 -3.01 -5.92
CA PHE A 77 -10.06 -4.19 -6.20
C PHE A 77 -9.62 -4.19 -7.67
N THR A 78 -8.33 -3.98 -7.91
CA THR A 78 -7.76 -3.84 -9.26
C THR A 78 -6.55 -4.73 -9.46
N LYS A 79 -6.15 -4.96 -10.73
CA LYS A 79 -4.87 -5.58 -11.10
C LYS A 79 -3.69 -4.94 -10.36
N TYR A 80 -3.70 -3.60 -10.25
CA TYR A 80 -2.65 -2.85 -9.59
C TYR A 80 -2.60 -3.16 -8.09
N SER A 81 -3.75 -3.18 -7.41
CA SER A 81 -3.83 -3.54 -5.98
C SER A 81 -3.22 -4.92 -5.71
N ILE A 82 -3.54 -5.92 -6.53
CA ILE A 82 -2.99 -7.29 -6.40
C ILE A 82 -1.48 -7.27 -6.61
N ARG A 83 -1.00 -6.59 -7.65
CA ARG A 83 0.44 -6.48 -7.94
C ARG A 83 1.18 -5.86 -6.76
N THR A 84 0.69 -4.74 -6.22
CA THR A 84 1.31 -4.04 -5.09
C THR A 84 1.40 -4.94 -3.86
N LEU A 85 0.33 -5.68 -3.53
CA LEU A 85 0.32 -6.60 -2.39
C LEU A 85 1.31 -7.77 -2.53
N THR A 86 1.58 -8.21 -3.77
CA THR A 86 2.51 -9.31 -4.05
C THR A 86 3.94 -8.85 -4.34
N SER A 87 4.16 -7.55 -4.50
CA SER A 87 5.48 -6.99 -4.83
C SER A 87 6.37 -6.86 -3.60
N ASN A 88 7.66 -6.61 -3.83
CA ASN A 88 8.62 -6.41 -2.75
C ASN A 88 8.28 -5.15 -1.95
N SER A 89 8.01 -5.32 -0.65
CA SER A 89 7.73 -4.25 0.32
C SER A 89 8.90 -3.94 1.26
N MET A 90 10.05 -4.59 1.08
CA MET A 90 11.25 -4.34 1.87
C MET A 90 12.01 -3.13 1.31
N ILE A 91 11.89 -1.99 1.98
CA ILE A 91 12.48 -0.73 1.55
C ILE A 91 13.37 -0.17 2.67
N SER A 92 14.63 0.13 2.33
CA SER A 92 15.58 0.75 3.27
C SER A 92 15.15 2.16 3.65
N ARG A 93 15.25 2.48 4.96
CA ARG A 93 14.89 3.78 5.56
C ARG A 93 16.11 4.64 5.90
N ALA A 94 17.31 4.23 5.46
CA ALA A 94 18.57 4.79 5.94
C ALA A 94 18.87 6.19 5.41
N LYS A 95 18.46 6.49 4.18
CA LYS A 95 18.80 7.73 3.48
C LYS A 95 18.01 8.97 3.95
N PRO A 96 16.68 8.93 4.13
CA PRO A 96 15.89 10.12 4.46
C PRO A 96 15.97 10.57 5.92
N ARG A 97 16.62 9.79 6.80
CA ARG A 97 16.83 10.14 8.22
C ARG A 97 18.08 11.00 8.46
N ARG A 98 18.94 11.15 7.45
CA ARG A 98 20.14 12.00 7.50
C ARG A 98 19.80 13.40 7.04
#